data_AF-A0A6C0KBQ3-F1
#
_entry.id   AF-A0A6C0KBQ3-F1
#
_cell.length_a   1.000
_cell.length_b   1.000
_cell.length_c   1.000
_cell.angle_alpha   90.00
_cell.angle_beta   90.00
_cell.angle_gamma   90.00
#
_symmetry.space_group_name_H-M   'P 1'
#
loop_
_entity.id
_entity.type
_entity.pdbx_description
1 polymer ?
#
loop_
_entity_poly.entity_id
_entity_poly.type
_entity_poly.pdbx_seq_one_letter_code
_entity_poly.pdbx_strand_id
1 'polypeptide(L)'
;MSRGPAGIIFVRENFSKVEFLLGRERRWRLTPAIDGTYRSCYSKFVYTHAFGKYEPDDDASVEDTAIREAKEEHPGLITPEIEHIIRNHGQFPNIVSLKRLNWKVDDRNKSQHGWFIVFDITNGPQLGHASSKDCPLPSMRWYPTHLLPNPLNYPAYTIIEDILKSCVVK
;
A
#
# COMPACT_ATOMS: atom_id res chain seq x y z
N MET A 1 18.78 -1.79 8.51
CA MET A 1 17.60 -2.63 8.18
C MET A 1 17.76 -3.16 6.76
N SER A 2 17.26 -4.34 6.41
CA SER A 2 17.37 -4.84 5.02
C SER A 2 16.54 -3.94 4.10
N ARG A 3 17.23 -3.26 3.18
CA ARG A 3 16.64 -2.43 2.12
C ARG A 3 15.88 -3.35 1.18
N GLY A 4 14.56 -3.24 1.18
CA GLY A 4 13.64 -4.08 0.41
C GLY A 4 12.49 -3.21 -0.08
N PRO A 5 11.61 -3.75 -0.95
CA PRO A 5 10.50 -2.98 -1.46
C PRO A 5 9.59 -2.50 -0.32
N ALA A 6 9.05 -1.30 -0.46
CA ALA A 6 8.26 -0.67 0.58
C ALA A 6 7.05 0.08 -0.01
N GLY A 7 6.03 0.28 0.82
CA GLY A 7 4.83 1.00 0.42
C GLY A 7 4.01 1.48 1.62
N ILE A 8 3.03 2.34 1.31
CA ILE A 8 2.12 2.92 2.31
C ILE A 8 0.72 2.40 2.03
N ILE A 9 0.07 1.84 3.05
CA ILE A 9 -1.36 1.58 3.03
C ILE A 9 -2.06 2.52 4.00
N PHE A 10 -3.00 3.29 3.47
CA PHE A 10 -3.85 4.15 4.29
C PHE A 10 -5.08 3.37 4.75
N VAL A 11 -5.34 3.44 6.04
CA VAL A 11 -6.50 2.85 6.69
C VAL A 11 -7.29 3.94 7.40
N ARG A 12 -8.60 3.79 7.46
CA ARG A 12 -9.47 4.62 8.31
C ARG A 12 -10.64 3.83 8.84
N GLU A 13 -11.16 4.24 9.98
CA GLU A 13 -12.45 3.82 10.48
C GLU A 13 -13.52 4.84 10.06
N ASN A 14 -14.58 4.36 9.42
CA ASN A 14 -15.70 5.16 8.95
C ASN A 14 -17.01 4.47 9.34
N PHE A 15 -17.79 5.06 10.25
CA PHE A 15 -19.03 4.47 10.79
C PHE A 15 -18.86 3.01 11.22
N SER A 16 -17.83 2.72 12.03
CA SER A 16 -17.49 1.37 12.52
C SER A 16 -17.07 0.37 11.43
N LYS A 17 -16.69 0.86 10.25
CA LYS A 17 -16.14 0.05 9.15
C LYS A 17 -14.69 0.45 8.91
N VAL A 18 -13.81 -0.54 8.88
CA VAL A 18 -12.43 -0.34 8.42
C VAL A 18 -12.42 -0.22 6.90
N GLU A 19 -11.80 0.82 6.39
CA GLU A 19 -11.66 1.10 4.96
C GLU A 19 -10.18 1.24 4.60
N PHE A 20 -9.82 0.79 3.40
CA PHE A 20 -8.48 0.89 2.85
C PHE A 20 -8.48 1.73 1.58
N LEU A 21 -7.48 2.59 1.43
CA LEU A 21 -7.30 3.36 0.21
C LEU A 21 -6.55 2.51 -0.83
N LEU A 22 -7.22 2.20 -1.93
CA LEU A 22 -6.68 1.38 -3.01
C LEU A 22 -6.87 2.04 -4.37
N GLY A 23 -5.85 1.93 -5.22
CA GLY A 23 -5.84 2.39 -6.60
C GLY A 23 -5.89 1.23 -7.59
N ARG A 24 -6.34 1.50 -8.81
CA ARG A 24 -6.34 0.54 -9.91
C ARG A 24 -5.04 0.65 -10.70
N GLU A 25 -4.15 -0.33 -10.54
CA GLU A 25 -2.85 -0.42 -11.21
C GLU A 25 -3.00 -0.53 -12.73
N ARG A 26 -2.48 0.46 -13.45
CA ARG A 26 -2.46 0.48 -14.92
C ARG A 26 -1.32 -0.37 -15.51
N ARG A 27 -0.21 -0.54 -14.79
CA ARG A 27 1.02 -1.19 -15.25
C ARG A 27 1.15 -2.67 -14.84
N TRP A 28 0.06 -3.28 -14.38
CA TRP A 28 0.02 -4.61 -13.75
C TRP A 28 0.63 -5.76 -14.58
N ARG A 29 0.75 -5.61 -15.91
CA ARG A 29 1.44 -6.59 -16.79
C ARG A 29 2.94 -6.71 -16.49
N LEU A 30 3.52 -5.78 -15.73
CA LEU A 30 4.91 -5.77 -15.28
C LEU A 30 5.05 -6.05 -13.77
N THR A 31 3.94 -6.16 -13.05
CA THR A 31 3.93 -6.36 -11.60
C THR A 31 4.07 -7.85 -11.28
N PRO A 32 5.10 -8.26 -10.53
CA PRO A 32 5.21 -9.64 -10.03
C PRO A 32 4.00 -9.95 -9.14
N ALA A 33 3.52 -11.21 -9.13
CA ALA A 33 2.47 -11.71 -8.24
C ALA A 33 1.00 -11.58 -8.72
N ILE A 34 0.65 -12.41 -9.71
CA ILE A 34 -0.73 -12.86 -9.99
C ILE A 34 -0.65 -14.36 -10.30
N ASP A 35 -1.47 -15.16 -9.62
CA ASP A 35 -1.57 -16.61 -9.82
C ASP A 35 -1.82 -16.96 -11.30
N GLY A 36 -1.15 -18.00 -11.79
CA GLY A 36 -1.18 -18.48 -13.18
C GLY A 36 -2.55 -18.96 -13.63
N THR A 37 -3.39 -19.43 -12.73
CA THR A 37 -4.81 -19.72 -12.97
C THR A 37 -5.57 -18.44 -13.36
N TYR A 38 -5.17 -17.31 -12.77
CA TYR A 38 -5.80 -16.01 -12.94
C TYR A 38 -5.16 -15.13 -14.04
N ARG A 39 -3.95 -15.45 -14.50
CA ARG A 39 -3.32 -14.82 -15.68
C ARG A 39 -4.18 -14.94 -16.95
N SER A 40 -4.99 -15.99 -17.05
CA SER A 40 -5.86 -16.25 -18.20
C SER A 40 -7.23 -15.52 -18.13
N CYS A 41 -7.63 -15.05 -16.93
CA CYS A 41 -8.99 -14.57 -16.67
C CYS A 41 -9.10 -13.07 -16.33
N TYR A 42 -8.00 -12.37 -16.02
CA TYR A 42 -8.08 -10.97 -15.61
C TYR A 42 -8.14 -9.96 -16.77
N SER A 43 -9.18 -9.13 -16.73
CA SER A 43 -9.29 -7.88 -17.48
C SER A 43 -8.21 -6.91 -17.02
N LYS A 44 -7.19 -6.63 -17.86
CA LYS A 44 -6.42 -5.37 -17.99
C LYS A 44 -6.02 -4.54 -16.72
N PHE A 45 -6.20 -4.97 -15.47
CA PHE A 45 -5.89 -4.20 -14.24
C PHE A 45 -5.94 -5.05 -12.95
N VAL A 46 -5.25 -4.58 -11.89
CA VAL A 46 -5.40 -5.05 -10.51
C VAL A 46 -5.53 -3.88 -9.53
N TYR A 47 -5.96 -4.12 -8.29
CA TYR A 47 -6.02 -3.10 -7.24
C TYR A 47 -4.88 -3.28 -6.23
N THR A 48 -4.29 -2.15 -5.81
CA THR A 48 -3.15 -2.12 -4.88
C THR A 48 -3.10 -0.79 -4.12
N HIS A 49 -2.25 -0.74 -3.11
CA HIS A 49 -1.71 0.50 -2.53
C HIS A 49 -0.38 0.87 -3.23
N ALA A 50 0.14 2.08 -2.97
CA ALA A 50 1.42 2.50 -3.53
C ALA A 50 2.57 1.72 -2.90
N PHE A 51 3.34 1.02 -3.73
CA PHE A 51 4.36 0.08 -3.30
C PHE A 51 5.35 -0.17 -4.43
N GLY A 52 6.65 -0.12 -4.13
CA GLY A 52 7.67 -0.41 -5.12
C GLY A 52 9.04 -0.67 -4.52
N LYS A 53 10.07 -0.60 -5.37
CA LYS A 53 11.40 -1.12 -5.04
C LYS A 53 12.24 -0.04 -4.36
N TYR A 54 13.18 -0.50 -3.53
CA TYR A 54 14.21 0.36 -2.99
C TYR A 54 15.16 0.85 -4.10
N GLU A 55 15.40 2.15 -4.17
CA GLU A 55 16.31 2.80 -5.11
C GLU A 55 17.53 3.39 -4.34
N PRO A 56 18.73 2.80 -4.48
CA PRO A 56 19.88 3.15 -3.63
C PRO A 56 20.33 4.61 -3.68
N ASP A 57 20.11 5.27 -4.81
CA ASP A 57 20.54 6.64 -5.04
C ASP A 57 19.56 7.68 -4.47
N ASP A 58 18.29 7.29 -4.30
CA ASP A 58 17.19 8.18 -3.89
C ASP A 58 16.65 7.87 -2.48
N ASP A 59 16.81 6.63 -2.01
CA ASP A 59 16.22 6.15 -0.76
C ASP A 59 17.26 5.93 0.34
N ALA A 60 17.22 6.74 1.41
CA ALA A 60 18.07 6.54 2.58
C ALA A 60 17.48 5.53 3.58
N SER A 61 16.16 5.38 3.58
CA SER A 61 15.38 4.60 4.54
C SER A 61 14.20 3.87 3.90
N VAL A 62 13.53 3.00 4.66
CA VAL A 62 12.30 2.31 4.21
C VAL A 62 11.16 3.31 4.02
N GLU A 63 11.12 4.32 4.90
CA GLU A 63 10.20 5.44 4.87
C GLU A 63 10.38 6.25 3.59
N ASP A 64 11.63 6.54 3.20
CA ASP A 64 11.91 7.28 1.98
C ASP A 64 11.44 6.51 0.74
N THR A 65 11.71 5.20 0.65
CA THR A 65 11.16 4.35 -0.42
C THR A 65 9.64 4.42 -0.46
N ALA A 66 8.97 4.23 0.68
CA ALA A 66 7.51 4.21 0.74
C ALA A 66 6.89 5.56 0.36
N ILE A 67 7.51 6.68 0.77
CA ILE A 67 7.08 8.04 0.47
C ILE A 67 7.32 8.37 -1.01
N ARG A 68 8.49 8.02 -1.55
CA ARG A 68 8.83 8.23 -2.97
C ARG A 68 7.84 7.49 -3.86
N GLU A 69 7.64 6.20 -3.62
CA GLU A 69 6.68 5.38 -4.35
C GLU A 69 5.27 5.98 -4.26
N ALA A 70 4.77 6.37 -3.08
CA ALA A 70 3.46 7.00 -2.97
C ALA A 70 3.33 8.33 -3.74
N LYS A 71 4.39 9.13 -3.79
CA LYS A 71 4.42 10.38 -4.56
C LYS A 71 4.47 10.14 -6.06
N GLU A 72 5.20 9.12 -6.53
CA GLU A 72 5.30 8.76 -7.94
C GLU A 72 4.02 8.09 -8.45
N GLU A 73 3.49 7.12 -7.69
CA GLU A 73 2.27 6.38 -8.03
C GLU A 73 1.04 7.29 -8.01
N HIS A 74 1.04 8.29 -7.13
CA HIS A 74 -0.08 9.20 -6.97
C HIS A 74 0.36 10.60 -6.45
N PRO A 75 0.84 11.47 -7.35
CA PRO A 75 1.27 12.83 -7.01
C PRO A 75 0.18 13.62 -6.27
N GLY A 76 0.59 14.29 -5.20
CA GLY A 76 -0.30 15.08 -4.35
C GLY A 76 -1.02 14.32 -3.23
N LEU A 77 -0.88 12.99 -3.13
CA LEU A 77 -1.48 12.22 -2.03
C LEU A 77 -0.79 12.49 -0.69
N ILE A 78 0.55 12.47 -0.70
CA ILE A 78 1.39 12.68 0.49
C ILE A 78 1.61 14.17 0.70
N THR A 79 1.08 14.70 1.80
CA THR A 79 1.35 16.07 2.26
C THR A 79 2.65 16.14 3.06
N PRO A 80 3.26 17.34 3.24
CA PRO A 80 4.44 17.49 4.09
C PRO A 80 4.24 17.00 5.54
N GLU A 81 3.03 17.14 6.07
CA GLU A 81 2.67 16.66 7.41
C GLU A 81 2.69 15.12 7.47
N ILE A 82 2.09 14.44 6.49
CA ILE A 82 2.09 12.98 6.40
C ILE A 82 3.53 12.46 6.27
N GLU A 83 4.33 13.08 5.41
CA GLU A 83 5.75 12.76 5.23
C GLU A 83 6.54 12.90 6.54
N HIS A 84 6.30 13.97 7.31
CA HIS A 84 6.91 14.15 8.63
C HIS A 84 6.52 13.04 9.60
N ILE A 85 5.23 12.70 9.68
CA ILE A 85 4.73 11.65 10.58
C ILE A 85 5.33 10.29 10.22
N ILE A 86 5.42 9.94 8.93
CA ILE A 86 5.98 8.66 8.49
C ILE A 86 7.46 8.55 8.88
N ARG A 87 8.27 9.57 8.58
CA ARG A 87 9.70 9.57 8.95
C ARG A 87 9.93 9.53 10.45
N ASN A 88 8.99 10.04 11.24
CA ASN A 88 9.05 10.08 12.69
C ASN A 88 8.06 9.10 13.34
N HIS A 89 7.72 7.99 12.68
CA HIS A 89 6.65 7.07 13.12
C HIS A 89 6.79 6.58 14.56
N GLY A 90 8.02 6.49 15.10
CA GLY A 90 8.26 6.16 16.51
C GLY A 90 7.65 7.14 17.53
N GLN A 91 7.40 8.39 17.11
CA GLN A 91 6.72 9.41 17.92
C GLN A 91 5.18 9.39 17.73
N PHE A 92 4.70 8.69 16.71
CA PHE A 92 3.27 8.62 16.34
C PHE A 92 2.75 7.17 16.30
N PRO A 93 2.94 6.36 17.35
CA PRO A 93 2.64 4.92 17.32
C PRO A 93 1.14 4.60 17.17
N ASN A 94 0.25 5.56 17.45
CA ASN A 94 -1.19 5.42 17.27
C ASN A 94 -1.66 5.73 15.84
N ILE A 95 -0.77 6.28 15.00
CA ILE A 95 -1.06 6.73 13.64
C ILE A 95 -0.30 5.87 12.63
N VAL A 96 0.95 5.51 12.93
CA VAL A 96 1.80 4.77 12.00
C VAL A 96 2.36 3.51 12.63
N SER A 97 2.24 2.40 11.90
CA SER A 97 2.86 1.12 12.22
C SER A 97 3.70 0.63 11.05
N LEU A 98 4.94 0.20 11.34
CA LEU A 98 5.84 -0.39 10.36
C LEU A 98 5.80 -1.92 10.47
N LYS A 99 5.43 -2.60 9.39
CA LYS A 99 5.31 -4.06 9.33
C LYS A 99 6.21 -4.64 8.25
N ARG A 100 6.93 -5.71 8.58
CA ARG A 100 7.68 -6.51 7.59
C ARG A 100 6.94 -7.80 7.33
N LEU A 101 6.46 -7.99 6.11
CA LEU A 101 5.68 -9.18 5.75
C LEU A 101 6.34 -9.93 4.59
N ASN A 102 6.02 -11.23 4.49
CA ASN A 102 6.42 -12.09 3.38
C ASN A 102 5.17 -12.44 2.56
N TRP A 103 5.29 -12.47 1.25
CA TRP A 103 4.21 -12.89 0.35
C TRP A 103 4.76 -13.69 -0.83
N LYS A 104 3.85 -14.44 -1.48
CA LYS A 104 4.17 -15.20 -2.69
C LYS A 104 4.14 -14.29 -3.92
N VAL A 105 5.08 -14.51 -4.83
CA VAL A 105 5.25 -13.75 -6.07
C VAL A 105 4.74 -14.50 -7.30
N ASP A 106 4.62 -15.82 -7.22
CA ASP A 106 4.08 -16.67 -8.26
C ASP A 106 3.69 -18.05 -7.70
N ASP A 107 3.04 -18.87 -8.54
CA ASP A 107 2.65 -20.25 -8.20
C ASP A 107 3.84 -21.19 -8.03
N ARG A 108 5.05 -20.74 -8.42
CA ARG A 108 6.30 -21.48 -8.22
C ARG A 108 6.86 -21.27 -6.82
N ASN A 109 6.06 -20.72 -5.90
CA ASN A 109 6.41 -20.42 -4.51
C ASN A 109 7.63 -19.51 -4.37
N LYS A 110 7.92 -18.63 -5.35
CA LYS A 110 8.90 -17.58 -5.10
C LYS A 110 8.37 -16.67 -4.00
N SER A 111 9.09 -16.60 -2.89
CA SER A 111 8.75 -15.71 -1.78
C SER A 111 9.48 -14.38 -1.97
N GLN A 112 8.78 -13.30 -1.68
CA GLN A 112 9.34 -11.97 -1.51
C GLN A 112 8.94 -11.44 -0.15
N HIS A 113 9.69 -10.46 0.32
CA HIS A 113 9.38 -9.73 1.52
C HIS A 113 9.58 -8.25 1.29
N GLY A 114 9.00 -7.44 2.15
CA GLY A 114 9.13 -6.00 2.13
C GLY A 114 8.44 -5.37 3.32
N TRP A 115 8.37 -4.06 3.26
CA TRP A 115 7.95 -3.23 4.36
C TRP A 115 6.66 -2.50 4.02
N PHE A 116 5.73 -2.49 4.96
CA PHE A 116 4.46 -1.79 4.84
C PHE A 116 4.36 -0.79 5.96
N ILE A 117 4.12 0.46 5.57
CA ILE A 117 3.76 1.53 6.48
C ILE A 117 2.24 1.57 6.49
N VAL A 118 1.66 1.14 7.60
CA VAL A 118 0.23 1.26 7.86
C VAL A 118 0.01 2.64 8.47
N PHE A 119 -0.72 3.50 7.76
CA PHE A 119 -1.03 4.85 8.19
C PHE A 119 -2.52 4.96 8.48
N ASP A 120 -2.89 5.08 9.74
CA ASP A 120 -4.26 5.30 10.20
C ASP A 120 -4.61 6.79 10.15
N ILE A 121 -5.52 7.15 9.26
CA ILE A 121 -5.96 8.55 9.09
C ILE A 121 -7.28 8.85 9.82
N THR A 122 -7.84 7.91 10.58
CA THR A 122 -9.17 8.05 11.22
C THR A 122 -9.30 9.36 12.01
N ASN A 123 -8.29 9.65 12.82
CA ASN A 123 -8.15 10.91 13.56
C ASN A 123 -6.85 11.63 13.18
N GLY A 124 -6.33 11.31 11.99
CA GLY A 124 -5.03 11.77 11.51
C GLY A 124 -5.13 12.96 10.55
N PRO A 125 -4.00 13.37 9.94
CA PRO A 125 -3.99 14.42 8.94
C PRO A 125 -4.83 14.03 7.71
N GLN A 126 -5.34 15.06 7.01
CA GLN A 126 -6.02 14.85 5.75
C GLN A 126 -5.01 14.48 4.65
N LEU A 127 -5.40 13.51 3.81
CA LEU A 127 -4.67 13.22 2.59
C LEU A 127 -4.77 14.39 1.63
N GLY A 128 -3.70 14.62 0.86
CA GLY A 128 -3.75 15.58 -0.22
C GLY A 128 -4.62 15.09 -1.39
N HIS A 129 -4.95 15.99 -2.30
CA HIS A 129 -5.78 15.67 -3.46
C HIS A 129 -4.93 15.18 -4.65
N ALA A 130 -5.38 14.09 -5.27
CA ALA A 130 -4.87 13.57 -6.53
C ALA A 130 -4.86 14.65 -7.62
N SER A 131 -3.70 15.01 -8.16
CA SER A 131 -3.62 16.11 -9.12
C SER A 131 -3.78 15.71 -10.59
N SER A 132 -3.69 14.42 -10.98
CA SER A 132 -3.74 14.06 -12.41
C SER A 132 -4.39 12.70 -12.72
N LYS A 133 -4.95 12.61 -13.94
CA LYS A 133 -5.49 11.36 -14.53
C LYS A 133 -4.40 10.43 -15.09
N ASP A 134 -3.15 10.89 -15.09
CA ASP A 134 -2.00 10.27 -15.76
C ASP A 134 -1.01 9.62 -14.78
N CYS A 135 -1.37 9.57 -13.49
CA CYS A 135 -0.57 8.84 -12.52
C CYS A 135 -0.73 7.30 -12.71
N PRO A 136 0.27 6.52 -12.27
CA PRO A 136 0.23 5.06 -12.29
C PRO A 136 -0.94 4.39 -11.56
N LEU A 137 -1.31 4.93 -10.39
CA LEU A 137 -2.47 4.52 -9.58
C LEU A 137 -3.56 5.59 -9.62
N PRO A 138 -4.25 5.78 -10.76
CA PRO A 138 -5.30 6.76 -10.86
C PRO A 138 -6.51 6.34 -10.02
N SER A 139 -7.29 7.34 -9.61
CA SER A 139 -8.60 7.13 -8.99
C SER A 139 -8.55 6.25 -7.73
N MET A 140 -7.62 6.53 -6.82
CA MET A 140 -7.62 5.89 -5.51
C MET A 140 -8.95 6.14 -4.78
N ARG A 141 -9.50 5.09 -4.19
CA ARG A 141 -10.80 5.12 -3.49
C ARG A 141 -10.71 4.34 -2.20
N TRP A 142 -11.55 4.73 -1.24
CA TRP A 142 -11.75 3.99 -0.01
C TRP A 142 -12.65 2.79 -0.27
N TYR A 143 -12.17 1.61 0.10
CA TYR A 143 -12.93 0.37 0.02
C TYR A 143 -13.12 -0.19 1.42
N PRO A 144 -14.36 -0.41 1.87
CA PRO A 144 -14.60 -1.07 3.13
C PRO A 144 -14.27 -2.56 3.03
N THR A 145 -13.91 -3.18 4.15
CA THR A 145 -13.50 -4.60 4.25
C THR A 145 -14.45 -5.59 3.56
N HIS A 146 -15.76 -5.36 3.65
CA HIS A 146 -16.79 -6.23 3.07
C HIS A 146 -17.01 -6.00 1.56
N LEU A 147 -16.40 -4.98 0.95
CA LEU A 147 -16.49 -4.65 -0.47
C LEU A 147 -15.10 -4.34 -1.06
N LEU A 148 -14.10 -5.11 -0.66
CA LEU A 148 -12.77 -5.00 -1.25
C LEU A 148 -12.86 -5.29 -2.77
N PRO A 149 -12.14 -4.51 -3.59
CA PRO A 149 -12.19 -4.69 -5.03
C PRO A 149 -11.44 -5.96 -5.42
N ASN A 150 -11.84 -6.59 -6.53
CA ASN A 150 -11.21 -7.79 -7.06
C ASN A 150 -10.74 -7.53 -8.50
N PRO A 151 -9.47 -7.86 -8.86
CA PRO A 151 -8.42 -8.47 -8.01
C PRO A 151 -7.66 -7.50 -7.12
N LEU A 152 -7.18 -8.00 -5.98
CA LEU A 152 -6.08 -7.40 -5.21
C LEU A 152 -4.75 -8.06 -5.60
N ASN A 153 -3.67 -7.28 -5.68
CA ASN A 153 -2.33 -7.87 -5.77
C ASN A 153 -1.92 -8.50 -4.42
N TYR A 154 -0.93 -9.41 -4.44
CA TYR A 154 -0.49 -10.09 -3.22
C TYR A 154 0.02 -9.16 -2.12
N PRO A 155 0.84 -8.12 -2.39
CA PRO A 155 1.24 -7.17 -1.35
C PRO A 155 0.04 -6.54 -0.63
N ALA A 156 -0.95 -6.01 -1.36
CA ALA A 156 -2.13 -5.40 -0.76
C ALA A 156 -2.98 -6.42 -0.01
N TYR A 157 -3.21 -7.59 -0.61
CA TYR A 157 -3.93 -8.68 0.06
C TYR A 157 -3.26 -9.07 1.40
N THR A 158 -1.94 -9.26 1.39
CA THR A 158 -1.18 -9.75 2.55
C THR A 158 -1.22 -8.75 3.71
N ILE A 159 -1.00 -7.46 3.45
CA ILE A 159 -1.04 -6.44 4.51
C ILE A 159 -2.47 -6.23 5.03
N ILE A 160 -3.48 -6.25 4.16
CA ILE A 160 -4.89 -6.14 4.59
C ILE A 160 -5.25 -7.32 5.50
N GLU A 161 -4.89 -8.55 5.11
CA GLU A 161 -5.14 -9.73 5.93
C GLU A 161 -4.45 -9.64 7.31
N ASP A 162 -3.20 -9.17 7.36
CA ASP A 162 -2.45 -8.98 8.60
C ASP A 162 -3.08 -7.91 9.51
N ILE A 163 -3.53 -6.78 8.95
CA ILE A 163 -4.24 -5.73 9.69
C ILE A 163 -5.53 -6.29 10.27
N LEU A 164 -6.33 -6.99 9.47
CA LEU A 164 -7.61 -7.54 9.93
C LEU A 164 -7.44 -8.60 11.01
N LYS A 165 -6.43 -9.46 10.92
CA LYS A 165 -6.09 -10.40 11.99
C LYS A 165 -5.69 -9.68 13.28
N SER A 166 -4.95 -8.59 13.17
CA SER A 166 -4.53 -7.77 14.32
C SER A 166 -5.71 -7.01 14.97
N CYS A 167 -6.75 -6.66 14.21
CA CYS A 167 -7.96 -6.00 14.72
C CYS A 167 -8.98 -6.94 15.36
N VAL A 168 -9.03 -8.21 14.93
CA VAL A 168 -9.95 -9.23 15.46
C VAL A 168 -9.47 -9.80 16.80
N VAL A 169 -8.18 -9.64 17.13
CA VAL A 169 -7.65 -9.93 18.47
C VAL A 169 -7.67 -8.64 19.32
N LYS A 170 -8.86 -8.24 19.76
CA LYS A 170 -9.06 -7.28 20.85
C LYS A 170 -10.03 -7.86 21.87
#